data_AF-A0AAD8NL55-F1
#
_entry.id   AF-A0AAD8NL55-F1
#
_cell.length_a   1.000
_cell.length_b   1.000
_cell.length_c   1.000
_cell.angle_alpha   90.00
_cell.angle_beta   90.00
_cell.angle_gamma   90.00
#
_symmetry.space_group_name_H-M   'P 1'
#
loop_
_entity.id
_entity.type
_entity.pdbx_description
1 polymer ?
#
loop_
_entity_poly.entity_id
_entity_poly.type
_entity_poly.pdbx_seq_one_letter_code
_entity_poly.pdbx_strand_id
1 'polypeptide(L)'
;MQLQFYFGVVLLELITGRKALDGTRPIGEVDLVSWALRLFKKKKKFRDMVDPALEGRYPSDGLYYALSICVDCLHEKADSRPVAANVVRALDILVSQNNDPQKDSHGAGPSGVKKGDEGEG
;
A
#
# COMPACT_ATOMS: atom_id res chain seq x y z
N MET A 1 -16.79 20.19 3.77
CA MET A 1 -16.58 18.77 4.10
C MET A 1 -15.60 18.10 3.11
N GLN A 2 -14.44 18.72 2.83
CA GLN A 2 -13.47 18.22 1.83
C GLN A 2 -12.14 17.72 2.45
N LEU A 3 -11.96 17.86 3.76
CA LEU A 3 -10.70 17.55 4.43
C LEU A 3 -10.27 16.08 4.25
N GLN A 4 -11.25 15.16 4.25
CA GLN A 4 -11.02 13.73 4.04
C GLN A 4 -10.46 13.46 2.65
N PHE A 5 -11.02 14.12 1.63
CA PHE A 5 -10.57 13.96 0.25
C PHE A 5 -9.12 14.43 0.09
N TYR A 6 -8.81 15.64 0.55
CA TYR A 6 -7.44 16.16 0.47
C TYR A 6 -6.46 15.33 1.28
N PHE A 7 -6.87 14.82 2.43
CA PHE A 7 -6.04 13.89 3.19
C PHE A 7 -5.73 12.62 2.39
N GLY A 8 -6.73 12.02 1.75
CA GLY A 8 -6.54 10.86 0.87
C GLY A 8 -5.63 11.15 -0.32
N VAL A 9 -5.71 12.36 -0.91
CA VAL A 9 -4.80 12.80 -1.97
C VAL A 9 -3.36 12.87 -1.46
N VAL A 10 -3.14 13.56 -0.33
CA VAL A 10 -1.79 13.70 0.25
C VAL A 10 -1.22 12.33 0.64
N LEU A 11 -2.03 11.44 1.21
CA LEU A 11 -1.57 10.09 1.52
C LEU A 11 -1.18 9.30 0.26
N LEU A 12 -1.91 9.46 -0.86
CA LEU A 12 -1.49 8.89 -2.14
C LEU A 12 -0.19 9.51 -2.67
N GLU A 13 0.01 10.82 -2.53
CA GLU A 13 1.27 11.46 -2.93
C GLU A 13 2.45 10.87 -2.15
N LEU A 14 2.28 10.65 -0.84
CA LEU A 14 3.30 10.03 0.01
C LEU A 14 3.60 8.58 -0.38
N ILE A 15 2.57 7.77 -0.64
CA ILE A 15 2.76 6.35 -1.01
C ILE A 15 3.45 6.23 -2.36
N THR A 16 3.11 7.10 -3.31
CA THR A 16 3.52 6.94 -4.72
C THR A 16 4.74 7.77 -5.11
N GLY A 17 5.11 8.78 -4.31
CA GLY A 17 6.15 9.75 -4.65
C GLY A 17 5.77 10.67 -5.81
N ARG A 18 4.47 10.76 -6.14
CA ARG A 18 3.94 11.52 -7.28
C ARG A 18 3.18 12.74 -6.81
N LYS A 19 3.18 13.80 -7.62
CA LYS A 19 2.31 14.96 -7.42
C LYS A 19 0.87 14.63 -7.78
N ALA A 20 -0.08 15.21 -7.08
CA ALA A 20 -1.51 15.05 -7.32
C ALA A 20 -1.90 15.43 -8.77
N LEU A 21 -1.26 16.47 -9.30
CA LEU A 21 -1.34 16.89 -10.69
C LEU A 21 0.07 17.02 -11.27
N ASP A 22 0.36 16.23 -12.31
CA ASP A 22 1.66 16.20 -12.98
C ASP A 22 1.50 16.20 -14.50
N GLY A 23 1.62 17.37 -15.12
CA GLY A 23 1.49 17.55 -16.56
C GLY A 23 2.61 16.91 -17.40
N THR A 24 3.68 16.42 -16.77
CA THR A 24 4.77 15.72 -17.47
C THR A 24 4.46 14.23 -17.70
N ARG A 25 3.42 13.71 -17.04
CA ARG A 25 3.01 12.31 -17.13
C ARG A 25 2.14 12.05 -18.37
N PRO A 26 2.08 10.79 -18.84
CA PRO A 26 1.21 10.42 -19.96
C PRO A 26 -0.26 10.76 -19.71
N ILE A 27 -1.01 10.91 -20.80
CA ILE A 27 -2.46 11.15 -20.76
C ILE A 27 -3.13 10.04 -19.94
N GLY A 28 -3.98 10.47 -19.01
CA GLY A 28 -4.65 9.60 -18.04
C GLY A 28 -3.88 9.40 -16.73
N GLU A 29 -2.58 9.69 -16.69
CA GLU A 29 -1.79 9.64 -15.45
C GLU A 29 -1.54 11.03 -14.83
N VAL A 30 -1.87 12.11 -15.53
CA VAL A 30 -1.71 13.49 -15.06
C VAL A 30 -2.41 13.72 -13.71
N ASP A 31 -3.64 13.21 -13.57
CA ASP A 31 -4.40 13.26 -12.32
C ASP A 31 -4.17 11.97 -11.51
N LEU A 32 -3.51 12.11 -10.37
CA LEU A 32 -3.09 10.99 -9.52
C LEU A 32 -4.28 10.19 -9.02
N VAL A 33 -5.36 10.86 -8.62
CA VAL A 33 -6.56 10.23 -8.05
C VAL A 33 -7.24 9.36 -9.12
N SER A 34 -7.47 9.91 -10.29
CA SER A 34 -8.08 9.22 -11.43
C SER A 34 -7.25 8.02 -11.87
N TRP A 35 -5.92 8.15 -11.86
CA TRP A 35 -5.03 7.03 -12.13
C TRP A 35 -5.12 5.94 -11.06
N ALA A 36 -5.05 6.31 -9.78
CA ALA A 36 -5.08 5.37 -8.66
C ALA A 36 -6.42 4.62 -8.58
N LEU A 37 -7.56 5.32 -8.72
CA LEU A 37 -8.89 4.71 -8.72
C LEU A 37 -9.06 3.66 -9.83
N ARG A 38 -8.48 3.89 -11.02
CA ARG A 38 -8.47 2.88 -12.10
C ARG A 38 -7.62 1.66 -11.75
N LEU A 39 -6.54 1.83 -10.99
CA LEU A 39 -5.69 0.72 -10.54
C LEU A 39 -6.37 -0.10 -9.45
N PHE A 40 -7.05 0.55 -8.48
CA PHE A 40 -7.85 -0.12 -7.46
C PHE A 40 -8.93 -1.03 -8.08
N LYS A 41 -9.63 -0.55 -9.12
CA LYS A 41 -10.63 -1.33 -9.85
C LYS A 41 -10.05 -2.57 -10.57
N LYS A 42 -8.78 -2.53 -10.97
CA LYS A 42 -8.12 -3.60 -11.74
C LYS A 42 -7.46 -4.68 -10.87
N LYS A 43 -7.56 -4.61 -9.54
CA LYS A 43 -6.91 -5.54 -8.58
C LYS A 43 -5.42 -5.81 -8.92
N LYS A 44 -4.73 -4.79 -9.43
CA LYS A 44 -3.31 -4.91 -9.83
C LYS A 44 -2.41 -5.02 -8.59
N LYS A 45 -1.16 -5.43 -8.81
CA LYS A 45 -0.11 -5.44 -7.78
C LYS A 45 0.16 -4.01 -7.31
N PHE A 46 -0.46 -3.60 -6.19
CA PHE A 46 -0.29 -2.25 -5.64
C PHE A 46 1.15 -1.86 -5.31
N ARG A 47 2.04 -2.85 -5.15
CA ARG A 47 3.48 -2.64 -5.04
C ARG A 47 4.08 -1.84 -6.20
N ASP A 48 3.53 -1.97 -7.41
CA ASP A 48 4.01 -1.25 -8.60
C ASP A 48 3.65 0.25 -8.56
N MET A 49 2.77 0.67 -7.62
CA MET A 49 2.39 2.07 -7.42
C MET A 49 3.28 2.79 -6.43
N VAL A 50 4.02 2.04 -5.60
CA VAL A 50 4.78 2.59 -4.49
C VAL A 50 5.99 3.34 -5.01
N ASP A 51 6.34 4.44 -4.33
CA ASP A 51 7.52 5.24 -4.64
C ASP A 51 8.76 4.33 -4.77
N PRO A 52 9.41 4.29 -5.95
CA PRO A 52 10.65 3.54 -6.14
C PRO A 52 11.76 3.93 -5.15
N ALA A 53 11.76 5.17 -4.64
CA ALA A 53 12.73 5.65 -3.65
C ALA A 53 12.60 4.93 -2.29
N LEU A 54 11.48 4.26 -2.02
CA LEU A 54 11.32 3.42 -0.83
C LEU A 54 12.03 2.06 -0.99
N GLU A 55 12.44 1.67 -2.20
CA GLU A 55 13.26 0.47 -2.46
C GLU A 55 12.66 -0.83 -1.86
N GLY A 56 11.34 -0.91 -1.75
CA GLY A 56 10.66 -2.05 -1.13
C GLY A 56 10.74 -2.10 0.41
N ARG A 57 11.32 -1.10 1.06
CA ARG A 57 11.48 -1.00 2.51
C ARG A 57 10.21 -0.46 3.19
N TYR A 58 9.16 -1.27 3.14
CA TYR A 58 7.89 -0.99 3.81
C TYR A 58 7.17 -2.30 4.15
N PRO A 59 6.41 -2.35 5.26
CA PRO A 59 5.58 -3.51 5.55
C PRO A 59 4.46 -3.61 4.51
N SER A 60 4.27 -4.80 3.94
CA SER A 60 3.22 -5.00 2.93
C SER A 60 1.83 -4.78 3.51
N ASP A 61 1.58 -5.27 4.72
CA ASP A 61 0.29 -5.09 5.40
C ASP A 61 -0.01 -3.62 5.68
N GLY A 62 1.00 -2.85 6.10
CA GLY A 62 0.88 -1.41 6.29
C GLY A 62 0.56 -0.67 4.99
N LEU A 63 1.18 -1.06 3.87
CA LEU A 63 0.84 -0.51 2.55
C LEU A 63 -0.62 -0.79 2.19
N TYR A 64 -1.09 -2.03 2.32
CA TYR A 64 -2.48 -2.39 2.00
C TYR A 64 -3.46 -1.61 2.87
N TYR A 65 -3.15 -1.46 4.15
CA TYR A 65 -3.98 -0.70 5.08
C TYR A 65 -4.01 0.79 4.74
N ALA A 66 -2.85 1.41 4.47
CA ALA A 66 -2.77 2.80 4.02
C ALA A 66 -3.56 3.05 2.72
N LEU A 67 -3.48 2.12 1.75
CA LEU A 67 -4.24 2.20 0.51
C LEU A 67 -5.76 2.07 0.74
N SER A 68 -6.20 1.27 1.72
CA SER A 68 -7.62 1.21 2.07
C SER A 68 -8.13 2.55 2.60
N ILE A 69 -7.35 3.24 3.44
CA ILE A 69 -7.66 4.60 3.91
C ILE A 69 -7.80 5.57 2.72
N CYS A 70 -6.88 5.49 1.74
CA CYS A 70 -6.98 6.29 0.52
C CYS A 70 -8.27 6.01 -0.26
N VAL A 71 -8.63 4.74 -0.46
CA VAL A 71 -9.86 4.34 -1.18
C VAL A 71 -11.11 4.92 -0.51
N ASP A 72 -11.20 4.79 0.82
CA ASP A 72 -12.34 5.29 1.59
C ASP A 72 -12.43 6.83 1.53
N CYS A 73 -11.30 7.51 1.66
CA CYS A 73 -11.22 8.98 1.59
C CYS A 73 -11.57 9.55 0.20
N LEU A 74 -11.19 8.83 -0.85
CA LEU A 74 -11.37 9.24 -2.25
C LEU A 74 -12.65 8.69 -2.88
N HIS A 75 -13.55 8.15 -2.06
CA HIS A 75 -14.81 7.62 -2.53
C HIS A 75 -15.63 8.70 -3.24
N GLU A 76 -16.27 8.34 -4.36
CA GLU A 76 -17.02 9.27 -5.22
C GLU A 76 -18.17 9.95 -4.45
N LYS A 77 -18.86 9.18 -3.61
CA LYS A 77 -19.92 9.68 -2.71
C LYS A 77 -19.34 10.25 -1.43
N ALA A 78 -19.60 11.53 -1.15
CA ALA A 78 -19.14 12.22 0.05
C ALA A 78 -19.62 11.57 1.35
N ASP A 79 -20.87 11.08 1.38
CA ASP A 79 -21.44 10.46 2.59
C ASP A 79 -20.87 9.08 2.90
N SER A 80 -20.19 8.46 1.94
CA SER A 80 -19.48 7.19 2.13
C SER A 80 -18.04 7.39 2.61
N ARG A 81 -17.56 8.64 2.66
CA ARG A 81 -16.21 8.94 3.15
C ARG A 81 -16.20 8.92 4.67
N PRO A 82 -15.14 8.40 5.30
CA PRO A 82 -15.03 8.34 6.74
C PRO A 82 -14.91 9.74 7.33
N VAL A 83 -15.54 10.00 8.47
CA VAL A 83 -15.32 11.25 9.22
C VAL A 83 -13.83 11.42 9.56
N ALA A 84 -13.35 12.66 9.62
CA ALA A 84 -11.91 12.94 9.79
C ALA A 84 -11.30 12.26 11.03
N ALA A 85 -12.07 12.16 12.13
CA ALA A 85 -11.65 11.44 13.32
C ALA A 85 -11.36 9.94 13.08
N ASN A 86 -12.13 9.29 12.20
CA ASN A 86 -11.90 7.89 11.84
C ASN A 86 -10.64 7.73 10.98
N VAL A 87 -10.37 8.69 10.09
CA VAL A 87 -9.13 8.73 9.30
C VAL A 87 -7.93 8.84 10.23
N VAL A 88 -7.95 9.77 11.18
CA VAL A 88 -6.87 9.94 12.17
C VAL A 88 -6.66 8.66 12.98
N ARG A 89 -7.73 8.02 13.46
CA ARG A 89 -7.63 6.75 14.19
C ARG A 89 -7.03 5.63 13.34
N ALA A 90 -7.43 5.51 12.09
CA ALA A 90 -6.89 4.49 11.19
C ALA A 90 -5.37 4.69 10.97
N LEU A 91 -4.91 5.93 10.85
CA LEU A 91 -3.48 6.24 10.73
C LEU A 91 -2.72 5.96 12.03
N ASP A 92 -3.32 6.26 13.18
CA ASP A 92 -2.73 5.97 14.49
C ASP A 92 -2.48 4.46 14.66
N ILE A 93 -3.45 3.64 14.23
CA ILE A 93 -3.30 2.17 14.17
C ILE A 93 -2.17 1.78 13.20
N LEU A 94 -2.15 2.36 11.99
CA LEU A 94 -1.12 2.08 10.99
C LEU A 94 0.30 2.34 11.52
N VAL A 95 0.49 3.48 12.20
CA VAL A 95 1.78 3.86 12.77
C VAL A 95 2.14 2.97 13.96
N SER A 96 1.17 2.65 14.81
CA SER A 96 1.39 1.79 15.98
C SER A 96 1.82 0.37 15.59
N GLN A 97 1.25 -0.18 14.52
CA GLN A 97 1.61 -1.50 13.99
C GLN A 97 3.02 -1.57 13.39
N ASN A 98 3.57 -0.43 12.95
CA ASN A 98 4.92 -0.36 12.37
C ASN A 98 6.04 -0.25 13.43
N ASN A 99 5.68 -0.05 14.71
CA ASN A 99 6.64 0.09 15.81
C ASN A 99 6.94 -1.22 16.55
N ASP A 100 6.37 -2.36 16.12
CA ASP A 100 6.71 -3.68 16.65
C ASP A 100 7.77 -4.35 15.73
N PRO A 101 9.07 -4.31 16.07
CA PRO A 101 10.14 -4.84 15.23
C PRO A 101 10.22 -6.38 15.18
N GLN A 102 9.12 -7.11 15.42
CA GLN A 102 9.19 -8.57 15.55
C GLN A 102 8.01 -9.29 14.91
N LYS A 103 8.05 -9.41 13.58
CA LYS A 103 7.42 -10.56 12.90
C LYS A 103 8.07 -10.96 11.58
N ASP A 104 9.38 -10.84 11.46
CA ASP A 104 10.16 -11.57 10.44
C ASP A 104 10.86 -12.77 11.08
N SER A 105 10.09 -13.82 11.38
CA SER A 105 10.69 -15.10 11.75
C SER A 105 9.73 -16.26 11.46
N HIS A 106 9.62 -16.66 10.20
CA HIS A 106 9.35 -18.04 9.73
C HIS A 106 9.59 -18.05 8.21
N GLY A 107 10.64 -18.62 7.61
CA GLY A 107 11.79 -19.38 8.08
C GLY A 107 12.48 -19.90 6.81
N ALA A 108 13.68 -19.40 6.51
CA ALA A 108 14.55 -19.99 5.51
C ALA A 108 15.71 -20.66 6.26
N GLY A 109 15.69 -21.99 6.31
CA GLY A 109 16.76 -22.84 6.81
C GLY A 109 17.03 -23.95 5.78
N PRO A 110 18.28 -24.14 5.32
CA PRO A 110 18.60 -24.89 4.10
C PRO A 110 19.02 -26.34 4.37
N SER A 111 18.89 -27.21 3.37
CA SER A 111 19.96 -28.13 2.91
C SER A 111 19.42 -29.20 1.97
N GLY A 112 19.94 -29.23 0.74
CA GLY A 112 20.00 -30.45 -0.04
C GLY A 112 21.34 -31.13 0.17
N VAL A 113 21.34 -32.45 0.44
CA VAL A 113 22.40 -33.39 0.06
C VAL A 113 21.75 -34.73 -0.31
N LYS A 114 22.32 -35.40 -1.32
CA LYS A 114 21.79 -36.46 -2.18
C LYS A 114 22.09 -37.89 -1.68
N LYS A 115 21.17 -38.82 -2.02
CA LYS A 115 21.29 -40.15 -2.70
C LYS A 115 22.20 -41.30 -2.16
N GLY A 116 21.61 -42.52 -2.16
CA GLY A 116 22.23 -43.87 -2.18
C GLY A 116 22.26 -44.54 -0.78
N ASP A 117 21.92 -45.81 -0.54
CA ASP A 117 22.10 -47.04 -1.33
C ASP A 117 21.16 -48.20 -0.84
N GLU A 118 21.25 -49.37 -1.48
CA GLU A 118 20.38 -50.55 -1.47
C GLU A 118 20.70 -51.60 -0.37
N GLY A 119 19.77 -52.57 -0.15
CA GLY A 119 19.96 -53.85 0.58
C GLY A 119 19.72 -53.77 2.11
N GLU A 120 19.17 -54.74 2.83
CA GLU A 120 18.85 -56.17 2.64
C GLU A 120 18.03 -56.61 3.87
N GLY A 121 17.16 -57.61 3.74
CA GLY A 121 16.44 -58.23 4.87
C GLY A 121 15.07 -58.80 4.51
#